data_AF-A0A2V2USU8-F1
#
_entry.id   AF-A0A2V2USU8-F1
#
_cell.length_a   1.000
_cell.length_b   1.000
_cell.length_c   1.000
_cell.angle_alpha   90.00
_cell.angle_beta   90.00
_cell.angle_gamma   90.00
#
_symmetry.space_group_name_H-M   'P 1'
#
loop_
_entity.id
_entity.type
_entity.pdbx_description
1 polymer ?
#
loop_
_entity_poly.entity_id
_entity_poly.type
_entity_poly.pdbx_seq_one_letter_code
_entity_poly.pdbx_strand_id
1 'polypeptide(L)'
;MFHQMFDAVHGLSKVFYCDAHPAAVLNCSMRLHEFMEHGVTLLGDLMTPRRPVISSPARYFFVVEDASVSLVVEDWMAKVPYRDAHIFALGCNPHRRLQQLVRARIAPRAMRLKEIMLDFAAPEARVFHLSMQNGFLSCCRYCRLRIESPFWMLRRHVLWRLFTP
;
A
#
# COMPACT_ATOMS: atom_id res chain seq x y z
N MET A 1 -3.71 12.44 10.15
CA MET A 1 -4.14 11.10 9.71
C MET A 1 -3.24 10.01 10.30
N PHE A 2 -1.93 10.02 10.04
CA PHE A 2 -1.03 8.96 10.52
C PHE A 2 -0.90 8.87 12.04
N HIS A 3 -0.93 9.99 12.78
CA HIS A 3 -0.99 9.94 14.25
C HIS A 3 -2.13 9.03 14.77
N GLN A 4 -3.34 9.13 14.19
CA GLN A 4 -4.46 8.26 14.55
C GLN A 4 -4.19 6.78 14.25
N MET A 5 -3.40 6.45 13.21
CA MET A 5 -2.98 5.09 12.91
C MET A 5 -2.15 4.50 14.06
N PHE A 6 -1.25 5.32 14.62
CA PHE A 6 -0.36 4.94 15.70
C PHE A 6 -1.04 4.95 17.08
N ASP A 7 -1.83 5.97 17.38
CA ASP A 7 -2.56 6.14 18.65
C ASP A 7 -3.59 5.04 18.88
N ALA A 8 -4.20 4.56 17.80
CA ALA A 8 -5.30 3.62 17.90
C ALA A 8 -4.86 2.18 18.30
N VAL A 9 -3.61 1.97 18.70
CA VAL A 9 -3.08 0.71 19.23
C VAL A 9 -2.43 0.99 20.59
N HIS A 10 -2.92 0.37 21.65
CA HIS A 10 -2.43 0.57 23.01
C HIS A 10 -1.21 -0.33 23.34
N GLY A 11 -0.29 0.19 24.16
CA GLY A 11 0.94 -0.50 24.60
C GLY A 11 2.17 0.39 24.50
N LEU A 12 3.29 0.01 25.14
CA LEU A 12 4.52 0.82 25.17
C LEU A 12 5.65 0.26 24.26
N SER A 13 5.53 -0.98 23.78
CA SER A 13 6.57 -1.63 22.96
C SER A 13 5.96 -2.21 21.69
N LYS A 14 5.83 -1.38 20.66
CA LYS A 14 5.13 -1.74 19.43
C LYS A 14 6.14 -1.89 18.30
N VAL A 15 5.98 -2.95 17.50
CA VAL A 15 6.81 -3.18 16.32
C VAL A 15 6.08 -2.62 15.10
N PHE A 16 6.78 -1.91 14.24
CA PHE A 16 6.24 -1.34 13.00
C PHE A 16 7.07 -1.81 11.80
N TYR A 17 6.40 -2.50 10.86
CA TYR A 17 6.97 -2.90 9.59
C TYR A 17 6.36 -2.10 8.47
N CYS A 18 7.22 -1.54 7.62
CA CYS A 18 6.81 -0.71 6.50
C CYS A 18 7.49 -1.14 5.21
N ASP A 19 6.76 -1.09 4.10
CA ASP A 19 7.33 -1.20 2.76
C ASP A 19 7.84 0.18 2.28
N ALA A 20 8.69 0.20 1.26
CA ALA A 20 9.40 1.38 0.77
C ALA A 20 8.46 2.51 0.29
N HIS A 21 7.40 2.18 -0.46
CA HIS A 21 6.46 3.19 -0.96
C HIS A 21 5.63 3.86 0.15
N PRO A 22 4.96 3.12 1.05
CA PRO A 22 4.30 3.73 2.21
C PRO A 22 5.26 4.45 3.16
N ALA A 23 6.53 4.01 3.27
CA ALA A 23 7.55 4.71 4.03
C ALA A 23 7.84 6.10 3.42
N ALA A 24 7.91 6.19 2.09
CA ALA A 24 8.08 7.48 1.41
C ALA A 24 6.90 8.42 1.69
N VAL A 25 5.66 7.91 1.71
CA VAL A 25 4.46 8.69 2.07
C VAL A 25 4.51 9.15 3.53
N LEU A 26 4.87 8.26 4.46
CA LEU A 26 4.98 8.59 5.89
C LEU A 26 6.03 9.67 6.16
N ASN A 27 7.20 9.56 5.53
CA ASN A 27 8.32 10.47 5.73
C ASN A 27 8.01 11.93 5.32
N CYS A 28 6.97 12.16 4.52
CA CYS A 28 6.50 13.51 4.21
C CYS A 28 5.82 14.22 5.39
N SER A 29 5.33 13.47 6.38
CA SER A 29 4.49 14.02 7.45
C SER A 29 4.90 13.60 8.86
N MET A 30 5.81 12.63 8.99
CA MET A 30 6.29 12.12 10.28
C MET A 30 7.81 11.98 10.28
N ARG A 31 8.42 12.42 11.37
CA ARG A 31 9.84 12.26 11.70
C ARG A 31 10.03 11.05 12.61
N LEU A 32 11.25 10.49 12.63
CA LEU A 32 11.56 9.30 13.40
C LEU A 32 11.21 9.40 14.90
N HIS A 33 11.42 10.58 15.52
CA HIS A 33 11.11 10.76 16.95
C HIS A 33 9.61 10.64 17.26
N GLU A 34 8.75 11.04 16.31
CA GLU A 34 7.30 10.94 16.49
C GLU A 34 6.88 9.46 16.58
N PHE A 35 7.51 8.55 15.84
CA PHE A 35 7.24 7.11 16.00
C PHE A 35 7.51 6.63 17.44
N MET A 36 8.59 7.13 18.06
CA MET A 36 8.97 6.76 19.43
C MET A 36 7.99 7.32 20.46
N GLU A 37 7.52 8.56 20.27
CA GLU A 37 6.45 9.15 21.09
C GLU A 37 5.16 8.32 21.03
N HIS A 38 4.91 7.68 19.89
CA HIS A 38 3.80 6.74 19.68
C HIS A 38 4.04 5.32 20.24
N GLY A 39 5.14 5.10 20.96
CA GLY A 39 5.51 3.81 21.57
C GLY A 39 6.00 2.78 20.56
N VAL A 40 6.49 3.20 19.39
CA VAL A 40 7.18 2.30 18.44
C VAL A 40 8.62 2.13 18.91
N THR A 41 8.99 0.89 19.26
CA THR A 41 10.33 0.53 19.75
C THR A 41 11.19 -0.15 18.69
N LEU A 42 10.56 -0.68 17.63
CA LEU A 42 11.25 -1.28 16.51
C LEU A 42 10.57 -0.84 15.21
N LEU A 43 11.37 -0.23 14.34
CA LEU A 43 11.00 0.10 12.97
C LEU A 43 11.77 -0.84 12.04
N GLY A 44 11.06 -1.58 11.20
CA GLY A 44 11.65 -2.56 10.28
C GLY A 44 11.10 -2.43 8.86
N ASP A 45 11.88 -2.89 7.90
CA ASP A 45 11.45 -3.05 6.51
C ASP A 45 10.66 -4.37 6.38
N LEU A 46 9.48 -4.30 5.76
CA LEU A 46 8.65 -5.46 5.45
C LEU A 46 9.38 -6.50 4.58
N MET A 47 10.28 -6.06 3.69
CA MET A 47 10.98 -6.93 2.74
C MET A 47 12.18 -7.66 3.36
N THR A 48 12.52 -7.36 4.61
CA THR A 48 13.67 -7.95 5.30
C THR A 48 13.27 -9.08 6.26
N PRO A 49 14.10 -10.13 6.42
CA PRO A 49 13.88 -11.15 7.43
C PRO A 49 13.84 -10.56 8.83
N ARG A 50 12.81 -10.91 9.60
CA ARG A 50 12.51 -10.29 10.90
C ARG A 50 12.51 -11.27 12.05
N ARG A 51 12.93 -10.77 13.23
CA ARG A 51 12.91 -11.53 14.47
C ARG A 51 11.57 -11.33 15.17
N PRO A 52 10.85 -12.41 15.55
CA PRO A 52 9.60 -12.31 16.28
C PRO A 52 9.76 -11.63 17.63
N VAL A 53 8.77 -10.82 18.02
CA VAL A 53 8.69 -10.18 19.34
C VAL A 53 7.32 -10.52 19.94
N ILE A 54 7.24 -11.68 20.59
CA ILE A 54 5.97 -12.35 20.93
C ILE A 54 5.08 -11.49 21.84
N SER A 55 5.66 -10.69 22.73
CA SER A 55 4.92 -9.83 23.66
C SER A 55 4.42 -8.51 23.06
N SER A 56 4.90 -8.15 21.87
CA SER A 56 4.63 -6.85 21.24
C SER A 56 3.54 -6.95 20.17
N PRO A 57 2.64 -5.95 20.07
CA PRO A 57 1.76 -5.80 18.92
C PRO A 57 2.59 -5.45 17.66
N ALA A 58 2.23 -6.03 16.52
CA ALA A 58 2.85 -5.73 15.23
C ALA A 58 1.92 -4.91 14.35
N ARG A 59 2.46 -3.80 13.81
CA ARG A 59 1.81 -2.99 12.79
C ARG A 59 2.50 -3.20 11.45
N TYR A 60 1.70 -3.44 10.42
CA TYR A 60 2.16 -3.56 9.06
C TYR A 60 1.56 -2.43 8.25
N PHE A 61 2.40 -1.67 7.55
CA PHE A 61 1.97 -0.63 6.63
C PHE A 61 2.60 -0.82 5.26
N PHE A 62 1.80 -1.23 4.27
CA PHE A 62 2.31 -1.67 2.97
C PHE A 62 1.28 -1.49 1.84
N VAL A 63 1.76 -1.55 0.61
CA VAL A 63 0.91 -1.67 -0.59
C VAL A 63 0.50 -3.12 -0.73
N VAL A 64 -0.79 -3.41 -0.97
CA VAL A 64 -1.27 -4.80 -1.03
C VAL A 64 -0.90 -5.45 -2.36
N GLU A 65 0.37 -5.82 -2.46
CA GLU A 65 0.94 -6.64 -3.51
C GLU A 65 1.11 -8.09 -3.06
N ASP A 66 1.19 -9.00 -4.03
CA ASP A 66 1.28 -10.43 -3.73
C ASP A 66 2.53 -10.78 -2.90
N ALA A 67 3.66 -10.09 -3.15
CA ALA A 67 4.90 -10.25 -2.37
C ALA A 67 4.73 -9.81 -0.91
N SER A 68 4.24 -8.57 -0.70
CA SER A 68 4.04 -7.99 0.62
C SER A 68 3.03 -8.79 1.45
N VAL A 69 1.92 -9.24 0.85
CA VAL A 69 0.93 -10.09 1.51
C VAL A 69 1.51 -11.45 1.88
N SER A 70 2.28 -12.07 0.98
CA SER A 70 2.89 -13.38 1.24
C SER A 70 3.85 -13.32 2.43
N LEU A 71 4.70 -12.29 2.53
CA LEU A 71 5.60 -12.11 3.67
C LEU A 71 4.86 -11.91 5.00
N VAL A 72 3.73 -11.19 4.99
CA VAL A 72 2.88 -11.07 6.18
C VAL A 72 2.18 -12.39 6.49
N VAL A 73 1.79 -13.20 5.51
CA VAL A 73 1.21 -14.52 5.76
C VAL A 73 2.25 -15.46 6.38
N GLU A 74 3.46 -15.50 5.82
CA GLU A 74 4.57 -16.35 6.25
C GLU A 74 4.96 -16.14 7.71
N ASP A 75 5.00 -14.88 8.15
CA ASP A 75 5.21 -14.50 9.56
C ASP A 75 4.32 -15.30 10.53
N TRP A 76 3.07 -15.51 10.14
CA TRP A 76 2.02 -16.09 10.97
C TRP A 76 1.72 -17.55 10.66
N MET A 77 2.37 -18.17 9.65
CA MET A 77 2.07 -19.56 9.29
C MET A 77 2.53 -20.57 10.34
N ALA A 78 3.80 -20.53 10.76
CA ALA A 78 4.40 -21.58 11.60
C ALA A 78 4.23 -21.33 13.11
N LYS A 79 4.42 -20.08 13.53
CA LYS A 79 4.41 -19.65 14.93
C LYS A 79 3.54 -18.41 15.08
N VAL A 80 3.26 -18.03 16.32
CA VAL A 80 2.65 -16.73 16.59
C VAL A 80 3.76 -15.73 16.91
N PRO A 81 4.17 -14.88 15.94
CA PRO A 81 5.36 -14.06 16.08
C PRO A 81 5.17 -12.83 16.98
N TYR A 82 3.93 -12.39 17.17
CA TYR A 82 3.56 -11.15 17.84
C TYR A 82 2.29 -11.35 18.65
N ARG A 83 1.98 -10.43 19.57
CA ARG A 83 0.79 -10.50 20.41
C ARG A 83 -0.48 -10.44 19.58
N ASP A 84 -0.56 -9.42 18.73
CA ASP A 84 -1.66 -9.10 17.83
C ASP A 84 -1.13 -8.44 16.55
N ALA A 85 -1.99 -8.35 15.52
CA ALA A 85 -1.68 -7.77 14.22
C ALA A 85 -2.59 -6.59 13.90
N HIS A 86 -2.00 -5.51 13.41
CA HIS A 86 -2.69 -4.33 12.88
C HIS A 86 -2.18 -4.04 11.47
N ILE A 87 -3.08 -4.15 10.50
CA ILE A 87 -2.74 -4.07 9.09
C ILE A 87 -3.30 -2.78 8.52
N PHE A 88 -2.43 -1.99 7.92
CA PHE A 88 -2.73 -0.75 7.25
C PHE A 88 -2.31 -0.87 5.79
N ALA A 89 -3.28 -0.71 4.90
CA ALA A 89 -3.05 -0.79 3.47
C ALA A 89 -2.94 0.62 2.88
N LEU A 90 -1.92 0.84 2.06
CA LEU A 90 -1.79 2.04 1.26
C LEU A 90 -2.77 1.95 0.06
N GLY A 91 -3.63 2.96 -0.12
CA GLY A 91 -4.59 3.01 -1.23
C GLY A 91 -5.75 2.00 -1.19
N CYS A 92 -6.51 1.94 -2.29
CA CYS A 92 -7.56 0.94 -2.53
C CYS A 92 -6.93 -0.36 -3.01
N ASN A 93 -7.32 -1.49 -2.42
CA ASN A 93 -6.73 -2.77 -2.79
C ASN A 93 -7.80 -3.81 -3.16
N PRO A 94 -7.52 -4.69 -4.15
CA PRO A 94 -8.48 -5.70 -4.53
C PRO A 94 -8.69 -6.69 -3.37
N HIS A 95 -9.94 -6.84 -2.93
CA HIS A 95 -10.33 -7.68 -1.78
C HIS A 95 -9.72 -9.09 -1.80
N ARG A 96 -9.47 -9.66 -2.99
CA ARG A 96 -8.91 -11.01 -3.17
C ARG A 96 -7.55 -11.21 -2.49
N ARG A 97 -6.66 -10.20 -2.50
CA ARG A 97 -5.34 -10.31 -1.87
C ARG A 97 -5.43 -10.28 -0.35
N LEU A 98 -6.27 -9.38 0.18
CA LEU A 98 -6.53 -9.30 1.62
C LEU A 98 -7.19 -10.57 2.18
N GLN A 99 -7.96 -11.31 1.36
CA GLN A 99 -8.52 -12.61 1.78
C GLN A 99 -7.44 -13.66 2.09
N GLN A 100 -6.23 -13.56 1.53
CA GLN A 100 -5.14 -14.48 1.90
C GLN A 100 -4.70 -14.30 3.34
N LEU A 101 -4.76 -13.07 3.86
CA LEU A 101 -4.51 -12.78 5.28
C LEU A 101 -5.58 -13.45 6.15
N VAL A 102 -6.85 -13.43 5.75
CA VAL A 102 -7.94 -14.07 6.51
C VAL A 102 -7.75 -15.60 6.63
N ARG A 103 -7.09 -16.23 5.66
CA ARG A 103 -6.81 -17.68 5.69
C ARG A 103 -5.61 -18.05 6.56
N ALA A 104 -4.75 -17.09 6.89
CA ALA A 104 -3.61 -17.31 7.76
C ALA A 104 -4.00 -17.23 9.25
N ARG A 105 -3.14 -17.72 10.14
CA ARG A 105 -3.35 -17.64 11.61
C ARG A 105 -3.36 -16.20 12.16
N ILE A 106 -3.16 -15.22 11.29
CA ILE A 106 -3.32 -13.80 11.61
C ILE A 106 -4.78 -13.44 11.89
N ALA A 107 -5.77 -14.08 11.26
CA ALA A 107 -7.19 -13.74 11.39
C ALA A 107 -7.71 -13.65 12.85
N PRO A 108 -7.48 -14.65 13.74
CA PRO A 108 -7.91 -14.55 15.14
C PRO A 108 -7.15 -13.48 15.95
N ARG A 109 -6.05 -12.94 15.42
CA ARG A 109 -5.20 -11.94 16.09
C ARG A 109 -5.21 -10.58 15.40
N ALA A 110 -5.91 -10.47 14.26
CA ALA A 110 -6.04 -9.26 13.50
C ALA A 110 -7.02 -8.32 14.21
N MET A 111 -6.48 -7.34 14.93
CA MET A 111 -7.27 -6.36 15.67
C MET A 111 -7.74 -5.21 14.79
N ARG A 112 -7.02 -4.94 13.70
CA ARG A 112 -7.40 -3.90 12.73
C ARG A 112 -6.92 -4.24 11.34
N LEU A 113 -7.79 -4.01 10.36
CA LEU A 113 -7.46 -3.91 8.95
C LEU A 113 -8.07 -2.60 8.44
N LYS A 114 -7.25 -1.65 8.00
CA LYS A 114 -7.72 -0.34 7.51
C LYS A 114 -6.98 0.10 6.26
N GLU A 115 -7.73 0.57 5.28
CA GLU A 115 -7.18 1.24 4.10
C GLU A 115 -7.01 2.73 4.39
N ILE A 116 -5.81 3.26 4.15
CA ILE A 116 -5.47 4.66 4.43
C ILE A 116 -5.92 5.59 3.29
N MET A 117 -6.19 5.04 2.10
CA MET A 117 -6.73 5.79 0.94
C MET A 117 -5.87 7.00 0.54
N LEU A 118 -4.56 6.95 0.83
CA LEU A 118 -3.59 7.97 0.50
C LEU A 118 -2.41 7.30 -0.21
N ASP A 119 -2.30 7.47 -1.52
CA ASP A 119 -1.32 6.78 -2.37
C ASP A 119 -0.45 7.77 -3.15
N PHE A 120 0.06 8.79 -2.45
CA PHE A 120 0.99 9.76 -3.00
C PHE A 120 1.87 10.35 -1.90
N ALA A 121 3.10 10.71 -2.26
CA ALA A 121 4.00 11.44 -1.37
C ALA A 121 3.82 12.95 -1.61
N ALA A 122 3.81 13.74 -0.54
CA ALA A 122 3.69 15.19 -0.59
C ALA A 122 4.83 15.84 0.20
N PRO A 123 6.05 15.89 -0.35
CA PRO A 123 7.23 16.38 0.36
C PRO A 123 7.14 17.89 0.69
N GLU A 124 6.32 18.64 -0.04
CA GLU A 124 6.11 20.07 0.18
C GLU A 124 4.61 20.39 0.16
N ALA A 125 4.24 21.55 0.72
CA ALA A 125 2.83 21.94 0.88
C ALA A 125 2.01 22.00 -0.42
N ARG A 126 2.66 22.15 -1.58
CA ARG A 126 2.02 22.28 -2.90
C ARG A 126 2.56 21.32 -3.95
N VAL A 127 3.41 20.37 -3.55
CA VAL A 127 4.04 19.42 -4.46
C VAL A 127 3.71 18.01 -4.00
N PHE A 128 3.17 17.21 -4.92
CA PHE A 128 2.93 15.79 -4.68
C PHE A 128 3.45 14.96 -5.85
N HIS A 129 3.77 13.70 -5.58
CA HIS A 129 4.22 12.73 -6.57
C HIS A 129 3.57 11.36 -6.31
N LEU A 130 3.18 10.67 -7.38
CA LEU A 130 2.46 9.38 -7.34
C LEU A 130 3.39 8.16 -7.23
N SER A 131 4.70 8.36 -7.19
CA SER A 131 5.72 7.29 -7.12
C SER A 131 5.57 6.19 -8.18
N MET A 132 5.02 6.54 -9.35
CA MET A 132 4.82 5.60 -10.44
C MET A 132 6.14 5.28 -11.15
N GLN A 133 6.78 4.18 -10.76
CA GLN A 133 7.89 3.64 -11.54
C GLN A 133 7.38 3.23 -12.94
N ASN A 134 8.03 3.72 -14.00
CA ASN A 134 7.65 3.49 -15.40
C ASN A 134 6.26 4.01 -15.83
N GLY A 135 5.58 4.85 -15.06
CA GLY A 135 4.26 5.39 -15.42
C GLY A 135 4.25 6.14 -16.76
N PHE A 136 5.34 6.83 -17.08
CA PHE A 136 5.51 7.49 -18.37
C PHE A 136 5.61 6.48 -19.53
N LEU A 137 6.39 5.41 -19.35
CA LEU A 137 6.56 4.37 -20.38
C LEU A 137 5.28 3.56 -20.62
N SER A 138 4.51 3.28 -19.56
CA SER A 138 3.22 2.58 -19.69
C SER A 138 2.17 3.45 -20.39
N CYS A 139 2.08 4.74 -20.03
CA CYS A 139 1.20 5.70 -20.69
C CYS A 139 1.58 5.90 -22.17
N CYS A 140 2.88 6.04 -22.48
CA CYS A 140 3.35 6.15 -23.85
C CYS A 140 3.04 4.89 -24.67
N ARG A 141 3.18 3.69 -24.11
CA ARG A 141 2.85 2.43 -24.81
C ARG A 141 1.35 2.32 -25.10
N TYR A 142 0.50 2.74 -24.16
CA TYR A 142 -0.95 2.82 -24.34
C TYR A 142 -1.35 3.86 -25.41
N CYS A 143 -0.69 5.03 -25.42
CA CYS A 143 -0.88 6.03 -26.47
C CYS A 143 -0.40 5.56 -27.86
N ARG A 144 0.73 4.84 -27.94
CA ARG A 144 1.24 4.31 -29.22
C ARG A 144 0.32 3.25 -29.82
N LEU A 145 -0.18 2.32 -29.00
CA LEU A 145 -1.19 1.32 -29.41
C LEU A 145 -2.53 1.97 -29.85
N ARG A 146 -2.89 3.11 -29.27
CA ARG A 146 -4.10 3.86 -29.67
C ARG A 146 -3.92 4.61 -31.00
N ILE A 147 -2.71 5.11 -31.30
CA ILE A 147 -2.40 5.81 -32.56
C ILE A 147 -2.25 4.82 -33.73
N GLU A 148 -1.76 3.61 -33.50
CA GLU A 148 -1.58 2.59 -34.56
C GLU A 148 -2.82 1.72 -34.85
N SER A 149 -3.96 1.98 -34.20
CA SER A 149 -5.22 1.32 -34.56
C SER A 149 -5.83 1.95 -35.83
N PRO A 150 -5.83 1.29 -37.02
CA PRO A 150 -6.26 1.90 -38.27
C PRO A 150 -7.79 2.07 -38.37
N PHE A 151 -8.54 1.62 -37.35
CA PHE A 151 -9.99 1.51 -37.40
C PHE A 151 -10.75 2.84 -37.26
N TRP A 152 -10.07 3.94 -36.89
CA TRP A 152 -10.72 5.24 -36.73
C TRP A 152 -10.75 6.12 -37.99
N MET A 153 -9.96 5.81 -39.03
CA MET A 153 -9.98 6.60 -40.28
C MET A 153 -11.12 6.21 -41.24
N LEU A 154 -11.62 4.97 -41.19
CA LEU A 154 -12.65 4.51 -42.13
C LEU A 154 -14.09 4.94 -41.76
N ARG A 155 -14.34 5.49 -40.57
CA ARG A 155 -15.66 6.03 -40.18
C ARG A 155 -15.88 7.51 -40.48
N ARG A 156 -14.93 8.21 -41.11
CA ARG A 156 -15.15 9.60 -41.56
C ARG A 156 -15.63 9.73 -43.01
N HIS A 157 -15.44 8.72 -43.86
CA HIS A 157 -15.86 8.80 -45.26
C HIS A 157 -17.33 8.40 -45.53
N VAL A 158 -17.99 7.70 -44.61
CA VAL A 158 -19.39 7.25 -44.81
C VAL A 158 -20.41 8.22 -44.20
N LEU A 159 -20.02 9.02 -43.19
CA LEU A 159 -20.96 9.92 -42.52
C LEU A 159 -21.14 11.30 -43.21
N TRP A 160 -20.25 11.69 -44.12
CA TRP A 160 -20.33 12.98 -44.82
C TRP A 160 -21.31 12.99 -46.03
N ARG A 161 -21.88 11.85 -46.43
CA ARG A 161 -22.88 11.77 -47.52
C ARG A 161 -24.34 11.74 -47.07
N LEU A 162 -24.62 11.82 -45.76
CA LEU A 162 -26.00 11.75 -45.23
C LEU A 162 -26.53 13.08 -44.68
N PHE A 163 -25.75 14.16 -44.75
CA PHE A 163 -26.17 15.48 -44.27
C PHE A 163 -25.74 16.61 -45.22
N THR A 164 -26.30 16.63 -46.42
CA THR A 164 -26.52 17.85 -47.21
C THR A 164 -27.63 17.57 -48.24
N PRO A 165 -28.73 18.35 -48.27
CA PRO A 165 -29.58 18.43 -49.46
C PRO A 165 -28.86 19.11 -50.63
#